data_AF-A0A6J8DS91-F1
#
_entry.id   AF-A0A6J8DS91-F1
#
_cell.length_a   1.000
_cell.length_b   1.000
_cell.length_c   1.000
_cell.angle_alpha   90.00
_cell.angle_beta   90.00
_cell.angle_gamma   90.00
#
_symmetry.space_group_name_H-M   'P 1'
#
loop_
_entity.id
_entity.type
_entity.pdbx_description
1 polymer ?
#
loop_
_entity_poly.entity_id
_entity_poly.type
_entity_poly.pdbx_seq_one_letter_code
_entity_poly.pdbx_strand_id
1 'polypeptide(L)'
;MSSLKFRNLNFGIAETAHPVLHSVGQNLIEIRKATTKVRMLTGTYMLQADKHKFSQYTIDPICLLCHSEIEDILHVLTRCPVLGNERKEYFTPIKQFVTENSPSGTWKLLFNNKLAVTQLILDCTTYTEQLGFKEDSSLQLETLTRHFCFKLHYHRLSLLKKLDF
;
A
#
# COMPACT_ATOMS: atom_id res chain seq x y z
N MET A 1 -14.89 -3.47 -3.00
CA MET A 1 -14.71 -3.58 -1.53
C MET A 1 -14.19 -2.25 -0.99
N SER A 2 -14.62 -1.78 0.19
CA SER A 2 -14.18 -0.48 0.73
C SER A 2 -12.80 -0.58 1.38
N SER A 3 -11.91 0.39 1.11
CA SER A 3 -10.60 0.56 1.77
C SER A 3 -10.71 0.78 3.28
N LEU A 4 -11.90 1.14 3.78
CA LEU A 4 -12.18 1.28 5.21
C LEU A 4 -11.96 -0.02 6.00
N LYS A 5 -11.99 -1.20 5.33
CA LYS A 5 -11.65 -2.49 5.96
C LYS A 5 -10.19 -2.58 6.41
N PHE A 6 -9.31 -1.75 5.84
CA PHE A 6 -7.89 -1.69 6.20
C PHE A 6 -7.59 -0.60 7.22
N ARG A 7 -8.59 0.20 7.61
CA ARG A 7 -8.44 1.15 8.70
C ARG A 7 -8.76 0.44 10.01
N ASN A 8 -7.75 0.32 10.86
CA ASN A 8 -7.99 0.07 12.26
C ASN A 8 -8.58 1.36 12.86
N LEU A 9 -9.92 1.46 12.95
CA LEU A 9 -10.62 2.68 13.38
C LEU A 9 -10.49 2.97 14.88
N ASN A 10 -9.65 2.23 15.61
CA ASN A 10 -9.25 2.55 16.98
C ASN A 10 -8.31 3.77 17.07
N PHE A 11 -8.31 4.66 16.07
CA PHE A 11 -7.84 6.02 16.23
C PHE A 11 -8.87 6.77 17.07
N GLY A 12 -8.77 6.62 18.40
CA GLY A 12 -9.15 7.73 19.29
C GLY A 12 -8.45 8.99 18.79
N ILE A 13 -9.05 10.16 18.98
CA ILE A 13 -8.54 11.48 18.55
C ILE A 13 -7.02 11.51 18.79
N ALA A 14 -6.24 11.23 17.76
CA ALA A 14 -4.82 10.96 17.95
C ALA A 14 -4.13 12.31 17.98
N GLU A 15 -3.61 12.69 19.14
CA GLU A 15 -2.77 13.89 19.30
C GLU A 15 -1.48 13.78 18.48
N THR A 16 -1.16 12.58 17.97
CA THR A 16 0.05 12.27 17.23
C THR A 16 -0.22 11.94 15.77
N ALA A 17 0.66 12.41 14.88
CA ALA A 17 0.59 12.11 13.46
C ALA A 17 0.81 10.62 13.18
N HIS A 18 0.29 10.12 12.06
CA HIS A 18 0.51 8.73 11.65
C HIS A 18 2.01 8.50 11.32
N PRO A 19 2.62 7.35 11.68
CA PRO A 19 4.05 7.09 11.46
C PRO A 19 4.55 7.23 10.01
N VAL A 20 3.67 7.06 9.03
CA VAL A 20 3.94 7.36 7.60
C VAL A 20 4.50 8.77 7.38
N LEU A 21 4.15 9.73 8.25
CA LEU A 21 4.61 11.12 8.23
C LEU A 21 5.83 11.37 9.11
N HIS A 22 6.12 10.51 10.09
CA HIS A 22 7.20 10.73 11.07
C HIS A 22 8.60 10.71 10.43
N SER A 23 8.82 9.87 9.42
CA SER A 23 10.10 9.77 8.70
C SER A 23 10.21 10.71 7.50
N VAL A 24 9.29 11.68 7.36
CA VAL A 24 9.27 12.60 6.23
C VAL A 24 9.93 13.91 6.66
N GLY A 25 11.23 14.03 6.41
CA GLY A 25 11.93 15.30 6.53
C GLY A 25 11.42 16.33 5.49
N GLN A 26 12.16 17.44 5.32
CA GLN A 26 11.78 18.50 4.36
C GLN A 26 12.02 18.12 2.87
N ASN A 27 12.38 16.87 2.57
CA ASN A 27 12.66 16.42 1.22
C ASN A 27 11.36 16.22 0.42
N LEU A 28 11.19 16.99 -0.67
CA LEU A 28 10.00 16.95 -1.52
C LEU A 28 9.69 15.56 -2.11
N ILE A 29 10.72 14.74 -2.40
CA ILE A 29 10.52 13.39 -2.92
C ILE A 29 9.93 12.49 -1.83
N GLU A 30 10.43 12.57 -0.60
CA GLU A 30 9.88 11.80 0.53
C GLU A 30 8.44 12.23 0.85
N ILE A 31 8.14 13.54 0.79
CA ILE A 31 6.78 14.07 0.95
C ILE A 31 5.84 13.47 -0.10
N ARG A 32 6.27 13.41 -1.37
CA ARG A 32 5.47 12.79 -2.45
C ARG A 32 5.21 11.30 -2.20
N LYS A 33 6.24 10.56 -1.79
CA LYS A 33 6.08 9.13 -1.46
C LYS A 33 5.08 8.92 -0.32
N ALA A 34 5.21 9.72 0.74
CA ALA A 34 4.32 9.66 1.90
C ALA A 34 2.88 10.00 1.51
N THR A 35 2.69 11.08 0.73
CA THR A 35 1.39 11.50 0.21
C THR A 35 0.71 10.38 -0.57
N THR A 36 1.45 9.68 -1.45
CA THR A 36 0.91 8.55 -2.19
C THR A 36 0.43 7.43 -1.27
N LYS A 37 1.24 7.02 -0.29
CA LYS A 37 0.85 5.96 0.65
C LYS A 37 -0.33 6.38 1.53
N VAL A 38 -0.35 7.62 2.03
CA VAL A 38 -1.48 8.20 2.78
C VAL A 38 -2.76 8.16 1.94
N ARG A 39 -2.69 8.50 0.65
CA ARG A 39 -3.87 8.41 -0.23
C ARG A 39 -4.41 6.98 -0.32
N MET A 40 -3.51 6.00 -0.44
CA MET A 40 -3.91 4.59 -0.48
C MET A 40 -4.54 4.13 0.84
N LEU A 41 -3.91 4.48 1.97
CA LEU A 41 -4.39 4.16 3.32
C LEU A 41 -5.74 4.80 3.64
N THR A 42 -5.94 6.05 3.22
CA THR A 42 -7.17 6.82 3.48
C THR A 42 -8.29 6.57 2.48
N GLY A 43 -8.04 5.78 1.42
CA GLY A 43 -9.03 5.55 0.36
C GLY A 43 -9.24 6.76 -0.56
N THR A 44 -8.34 7.74 -0.55
CA THR A 44 -8.35 8.89 -1.48
C THR A 44 -7.49 8.63 -2.73
N TYR A 45 -6.93 7.43 -2.85
CA TYR A 45 -6.25 6.96 -4.06
C TYR A 45 -7.26 6.43 -5.07
N MET A 46 -7.68 7.29 -6.00
CA MET A 46 -8.75 7.00 -6.96
C MET A 46 -8.40 5.88 -7.95
N LEU A 47 -9.03 4.71 -7.78
CA LEU A 47 -8.99 3.57 -8.71
C LEU A 47 -10.29 3.42 -9.51
N GLN A 48 -10.35 2.53 -10.50
CA GLN A 48 -11.60 2.30 -11.26
C GLN A 48 -12.74 1.82 -10.36
N ALA A 49 -12.47 1.00 -9.34
CA ALA A 49 -13.51 0.61 -8.38
C ALA A 49 -14.12 1.80 -7.63
N ASP A 50 -13.30 2.79 -7.26
CA ASP A 50 -13.78 4.01 -6.58
C ASP A 50 -14.57 4.90 -7.54
N LYS A 51 -14.06 5.07 -8.77
CA LYS A 51 -14.75 5.83 -9.82
C LYS A 51 -16.12 5.22 -10.15
N HIS A 52 -16.20 3.90 -10.32
CA HIS A 52 -17.46 3.19 -10.52
C HIS A 52 -18.45 3.42 -9.38
N LYS A 53 -17.96 3.44 -8.13
CA LYS A 53 -18.81 3.61 -6.95
C LYS A 53 -19.33 5.04 -6.77
N PHE A 54 -18.52 6.05 -7.07
CA PHE A 54 -18.81 7.45 -6.71
C PHE A 54 -19.16 8.37 -7.89
N SER A 55 -18.99 7.90 -9.13
CA SER A 55 -19.36 8.66 -10.33
C SER A 55 -20.86 8.62 -10.58
N GLN A 56 -21.40 9.71 -11.15
CA GLN A 56 -22.77 9.74 -11.69
C GLN A 56 -22.88 9.00 -13.03
N TYR A 57 -21.75 8.80 -13.72
CA TYR A 57 -21.68 8.10 -15.00
C TYR A 57 -21.38 6.61 -14.81
N THR A 58 -21.82 5.78 -15.76
CA THR A 58 -21.47 4.36 -15.81
C THR A 58 -19.98 4.22 -16.17
N ILE A 59 -19.15 3.92 -15.18
CA ILE A 59 -17.72 3.65 -15.35
C ILE A 59 -17.48 2.16 -15.12
N ASP A 60 -16.71 1.51 -15.98
CA ASP A 60 -16.30 0.11 -15.77
C ASP A 60 -15.29 0.01 -14.60
N PRO A 61 -15.55 -0.80 -13.55
CA PRO A 61 -14.61 -0.96 -12.44
C PRO A 61 -13.37 -1.81 -12.78
N ILE A 62 -13.30 -2.42 -13.97
CA ILE A 62 -12.18 -3.27 -14.39
C ILE A 62 -10.88 -2.47 -14.57
N CYS A 63 -9.76 -3.07 -14.20
CA CYS A 63 -8.44 -2.46 -14.35
C CYS A 63 -8.10 -2.14 -15.80
N LEU A 64 -7.83 -0.86 -16.07
CA LEU A 64 -7.42 -0.38 -17.39
C LEU A 64 -6.04 -0.87 -17.85
N LEU A 65 -5.25 -1.49 -16.95
CA LEU A 65 -3.94 -2.02 -17.32
C LEU A 65 -4.03 -3.49 -17.76
N CYS A 66 -4.70 -4.33 -16.97
CA CYS A 66 -4.72 -5.77 -17.22
C CYS A 66 -6.06 -6.29 -17.76
N HIS A 67 -7.11 -5.47 -17.74
CA HIS A 67 -8.46 -5.79 -18.24
C HIS A 67 -9.06 -7.10 -17.69
N SER A 68 -8.62 -7.57 -16.52
CA SER A 68 -8.94 -8.92 -16.03
C SER A 68 -9.74 -8.97 -14.73
N GLU A 69 -9.55 -8.00 -13.83
CA GLU A 69 -10.22 -7.94 -12.53
C GLU A 69 -10.60 -6.50 -12.19
N ILE A 70 -11.49 -6.33 -11.21
CA ILE A 70 -11.80 -5.03 -10.62
C ILE A 70 -10.53 -4.38 -10.08
N GLU A 71 -10.31 -3.10 -10.43
CA GLU A 71 -9.18 -2.34 -9.94
C GLU A 71 -9.45 -1.79 -8.54
N ASP A 72 -9.13 -2.59 -7.52
CA ASP A 72 -9.08 -2.16 -6.13
C ASP A 72 -7.64 -2.14 -5.60
N ILE A 73 -7.46 -1.64 -4.36
CA ILE A 73 -6.12 -1.51 -3.77
C ILE A 73 -5.43 -2.87 -3.62
N LEU A 74 -6.19 -3.92 -3.30
CA LEU A 74 -5.71 -5.28 -3.20
C LEU A 74 -5.19 -5.77 -4.56
N HIS A 75 -5.92 -5.49 -5.64
CA HIS A 75 -5.51 -5.81 -6.99
C HIS A 75 -4.19 -5.11 -7.36
N VAL A 76 -4.11 -3.79 -7.18
CA VAL A 76 -2.92 -3.00 -7.51
C VAL A 76 -1.68 -3.49 -6.72
N LEU A 77 -1.83 -3.68 -5.41
CA LEU A 77 -0.70 -4.01 -4.54
C LEU A 77 -0.27 -5.48 -4.59
N THR A 78 -1.15 -6.42 -5.00
CA THR A 78 -0.83 -7.85 -4.88
C THR A 78 -1.12 -8.72 -6.11
N ARG A 79 -1.97 -8.29 -7.07
CA ARG A 79 -2.47 -9.17 -8.14
C ARG A 79 -2.22 -8.70 -9.57
N CYS A 80 -2.26 -7.39 -9.85
CA CYS A 80 -2.25 -6.85 -11.21
C CYS A 80 -1.04 -7.37 -12.02
N PRO A 81 -1.21 -8.27 -13.01
CA PRO A 81 -0.07 -8.94 -13.65
C PRO A 81 0.90 -7.96 -14.33
N VAL A 82 0.37 -6.86 -14.88
CA VAL A 82 1.14 -5.80 -15.54
C VAL A 82 2.13 -5.11 -14.60
N LEU A 83 1.79 -4.99 -13.31
CA LEU A 83 2.67 -4.40 -12.28
C LEU A 83 3.54 -5.46 -11.57
N GLY A 84 3.64 -6.67 -12.13
CA GLY A 84 4.28 -7.82 -11.49
C GLY A 84 5.78 -7.64 -11.25
N ASN A 85 6.48 -6.97 -12.17
CA ASN A 85 7.92 -6.75 -12.06
C ASN A 85 8.25 -5.77 -10.94
N GLU A 86 7.57 -4.62 -10.90
CA GLU A 86 7.69 -3.64 -9.82
C GLU A 86 7.33 -4.27 -8.48
N ARG A 87 6.29 -5.13 -8.45
CA ARG A 87 5.99 -5.87 -7.22
C ARG A 87 7.16 -6.75 -6.80
N LYS A 88 7.70 -7.56 -7.68
CA LYS A 88 8.80 -8.48 -7.33
C LYS A 88 10.04 -7.73 -6.83
N GLU A 89 10.41 -6.62 -7.47
CA GLU A 89 11.57 -5.80 -7.14
C GLU A 89 11.53 -5.29 -5.69
N TYR A 90 10.39 -4.76 -5.26
CA TYR A 90 10.26 -4.10 -3.95
C TYR A 90 9.69 -5.02 -2.86
N PHE A 91 8.91 -6.02 -3.24
CA PHE A 91 8.35 -6.98 -2.29
C PHE A 91 9.41 -7.91 -1.71
N THR A 92 10.44 -8.24 -2.49
CA THR A 92 11.54 -9.11 -2.03
C THR A 92 12.27 -8.50 -0.83
N PRO A 93 12.73 -7.23 -0.88
CA PRO A 93 13.29 -6.54 0.29
C PRO A 93 12.34 -6.46 1.49
N ILE A 94 11.05 -6.16 1.26
CA ILE A 94 10.05 -6.10 2.36
C ILE A 94 9.93 -7.46 3.04
N LYS A 95 9.81 -8.53 2.26
CA LYS A 95 9.69 -9.89 2.79
C LYS A 95 10.94 -10.29 3.56
N GLN A 96 12.12 -10.05 2.99
CA GLN A 96 13.40 -10.32 3.64
C GLN A 96 13.50 -9.57 4.99
N PHE A 97 13.23 -8.27 4.98
CA PHE A 97 13.27 -7.44 6.18
C PHE A 97 12.35 -7.99 7.28
N VAL A 98 11.11 -8.32 6.94
CA VAL A 98 10.14 -8.86 7.90
C VAL A 98 10.58 -10.23 8.42
N THR A 99 11.15 -11.10 7.56
CA THR A 99 11.62 -12.42 7.98
C THR A 99 12.83 -12.35 8.92
N GLU A 100 13.73 -11.39 8.73
CA GLU A 100 14.93 -11.22 9.53
C GLU A 100 14.66 -10.54 10.87
N ASN A 101 13.65 -9.65 10.93
CA ASN A 101 13.35 -8.86 12.12
C ASN A 101 12.17 -9.40 12.95
N SER A 102 11.49 -10.47 12.50
CA SER A 102 10.33 -11.04 13.21
C SER A 102 10.70 -12.33 13.95
N PRO A 103 10.79 -12.32 15.30
CA PRO A 103 11.21 -13.48 16.08
C PRO A 103 10.18 -14.61 16.12
N SER A 104 8.89 -14.33 15.85
CA SER A 104 7.78 -15.25 16.14
C SER A 104 7.40 -16.20 14.99
N GLY A 105 8.05 -16.10 13.82
CA GLY A 105 7.67 -16.90 12.64
C GLY A 105 6.28 -16.57 12.05
N THR A 106 5.52 -15.68 12.70
CA THR A 106 4.17 -15.22 12.32
C THR A 106 4.12 -14.61 10.92
N TRP A 107 5.27 -14.15 10.40
CA TRP A 107 5.41 -13.66 9.03
C TRP A 107 4.93 -14.68 7.97
N LYS A 108 4.99 -15.99 8.24
CA LYS A 108 4.50 -17.01 7.29
C LYS A 108 3.01 -16.86 7.02
N LEU A 109 2.21 -16.67 8.07
CA LEU A 109 0.76 -16.47 7.96
C LEU A 109 0.45 -15.15 7.27
N LEU A 110 1.23 -14.11 7.58
CA LEU A 110 1.13 -12.79 6.96
C LEU A 110 1.29 -12.90 5.44
N PHE A 111 2.38 -13.50 4.95
CA PHE A 111 2.70 -13.55 3.52
C PHE A 111 1.87 -14.56 2.72
N ASN A 112 1.14 -15.47 3.37
CA ASN A 112 0.17 -16.36 2.72
C ASN A 112 -1.21 -15.71 2.53
N ASN A 113 -1.45 -14.55 3.15
CA ASN A 113 -2.72 -13.84 3.07
C ASN A 113 -2.55 -12.48 2.39
N LYS A 114 -3.07 -12.35 1.16
CA LYS A 114 -2.97 -11.10 0.37
C LYS A 114 -3.58 -9.88 1.06
N LEU A 115 -4.65 -10.07 1.84
CA LEU A 115 -5.24 -8.97 2.63
C LEU A 115 -4.31 -8.52 3.75
N ALA A 116 -3.68 -9.47 4.45
CA ALA A 116 -2.74 -9.17 5.51
C ALA A 116 -1.47 -8.48 4.97
N VAL A 117 -0.97 -8.94 3.82
CA VAL A 117 0.11 -8.27 3.08
C VAL A 117 -0.29 -6.83 2.69
N THR A 118 -1.51 -6.65 2.16
CA THR A 118 -2.02 -5.32 1.79
C THR A 118 -2.07 -4.40 3.01
N GLN A 119 -2.56 -4.90 4.14
CA GLN A 119 -2.60 -4.17 5.40
C GLN A 119 -1.19 -3.77 5.85
N LEU A 120 -0.24 -4.72 5.89
CA LEU A 120 1.16 -4.45 6.27
C LEU A 120 1.79 -3.34 5.42
N ILE A 121 1.54 -3.38 4.11
CA ILE A 121 2.08 -2.40 3.17
C ILE A 121 1.48 -1.01 3.40
N LEU A 122 0.17 -0.94 3.68
CA LEU A 122 -0.53 0.33 3.86
C LEU A 122 -0.31 0.93 5.24
N ASP A 123 -0.23 0.08 6.26
CA ASP A 123 -0.09 0.44 7.66
C ASP A 123 0.72 -0.67 8.38
N CYS A 124 2.01 -0.45 8.58
CA CYS A 124 2.83 -1.42 9.29
C CYS A 124 2.60 -1.38 10.81
N THR A 125 2.00 -0.32 11.34
CA THR A 125 1.78 -0.14 12.78
C THR A 125 0.84 -1.20 13.34
N THR A 126 -0.12 -1.64 12.51
CA THR A 126 -1.05 -2.73 12.87
C THR A 126 -0.35 -4.06 13.12
N TYR A 127 0.88 -4.23 12.64
CA TYR A 127 1.66 -5.45 12.77
C TYR A 127 2.93 -5.30 13.61
N THR A 128 3.29 -4.09 14.05
CA THR A 128 4.49 -3.86 14.87
C THR A 128 4.48 -4.75 16.12
N GLU A 129 3.38 -4.77 16.86
CA GLU A 129 3.24 -5.60 18.06
C GLU A 129 3.20 -7.10 17.73
N GLN A 130 2.41 -7.49 16.72
CA GLN A 130 2.24 -8.90 16.32
C GLN A 130 3.55 -9.52 15.80
N LEU A 131 4.37 -8.71 15.14
CA LEU A 131 5.66 -9.11 14.59
C LEU A 131 6.81 -8.92 15.59
N GLY A 132 6.56 -8.31 16.76
CA GLY A 132 7.58 -8.04 17.78
C GLY A 132 8.66 -7.06 17.32
N PHE A 133 8.32 -6.11 16.46
CA PHE A 133 9.28 -5.15 15.93
C PHE A 133 9.64 -4.09 16.97
N LYS A 134 10.93 -3.75 17.00
CA LYS A 134 11.41 -2.53 17.65
C LYS A 134 10.95 -1.30 16.87
N GLU A 135 11.01 -0.14 17.50
CA GLU A 135 10.63 1.15 16.89
C GLU A 135 11.45 1.42 15.60
N ASP A 136 12.76 1.25 15.65
CA ASP A 136 13.64 1.42 14.49
C ASP A 136 13.27 0.49 13.33
N SER A 137 12.96 -0.78 13.63
CA SER A 137 12.54 -1.75 12.62
C SER A 137 11.20 -1.37 11.99
N SER A 138 10.28 -0.81 12.79
CA SER A 138 8.99 -0.31 12.30
C SER A 138 9.17 0.88 11.37
N LEU A 139 10.05 1.82 11.72
CA LEU A 139 10.35 2.99 10.89
C LEU A 139 11.01 2.61 9.54
N GLN A 140 11.91 1.62 9.58
CA GLN A 140 12.55 1.09 8.37
C GLN A 140 11.54 0.37 7.48
N LEU A 141 10.65 -0.45 8.04
CA LEU A 141 9.59 -1.10 7.27
C LEU A 141 8.61 -0.08 6.67
N GLU A 142 8.24 0.96 7.43
CA GLU A 142 7.41 2.05 6.96
C GLU A 142 8.06 2.74 5.75
N THR A 143 9.38 2.96 5.80
CA THR A 143 10.15 3.55 4.69
C THR A 143 10.13 2.65 3.44
N LEU A 144 10.37 1.35 3.61
CA LEU A 144 10.35 0.37 2.50
C LEU A 144 8.98 0.30 1.82
N THR A 145 7.92 0.17 2.62
CA THR A 145 6.54 0.07 2.12
C THR A 145 6.05 1.38 1.50
N ARG A 146 6.46 2.53 2.04
CA ARG A 146 6.20 3.84 1.43
C ARG A 146 6.86 3.97 0.05
N HIS A 147 8.12 3.57 -0.07
CA HIS A 147 8.81 3.58 -1.36
C HIS A 147 8.16 2.63 -2.37
N PHE A 148 7.76 1.44 -1.92
CA PHE A 148 6.99 0.48 -2.73
C PHE A 148 5.70 1.08 -3.29
N CYS A 149 4.85 1.66 -2.43
CA CYS A 149 3.59 2.29 -2.83
C CYS A 149 3.82 3.39 -3.88
N PHE A 150 4.85 4.22 -3.68
CA PHE A 150 5.20 5.27 -4.63
C PHE A 150 5.67 4.73 -5.99
N LYS A 151 6.48 3.67 -6.00
CA LYS A 151 6.98 3.06 -7.24
C LYS A 151 5.86 2.42 -8.04
N LEU A 152 4.97 1.67 -7.39
CA LEU A 152 3.77 1.14 -8.05
C LEU A 152 2.88 2.25 -8.60
N HIS A 153 2.65 3.30 -7.80
CA HIS A 153 1.87 4.45 -8.23
C HIS A 153 2.45 5.11 -9.49
N TYR A 154 3.75 5.41 -9.47
CA TYR A 154 4.43 6.07 -10.58
C TYR A 154 4.39 5.21 -11.85
N HIS A 155 4.68 3.90 -11.72
CA HIS A 155 4.64 2.98 -12.84
C HIS A 155 3.23 2.86 -13.42
N ARG A 156 2.21 2.69 -12.56
CA ARG A 156 0.80 2.67 -12.99
C ARG A 156 0.43 3.94 -13.76
N LEU A 157 0.79 5.13 -13.25
CA LEU A 157 0.52 6.39 -13.96
C LEU A 157 1.26 6.48 -15.30
N SER A 158 2.50 6.01 -15.37
CA SER A 158 3.29 5.98 -16.61
C SER A 158 2.61 5.11 -17.68
N LEU A 159 2.11 3.93 -17.29
CA LEU A 159 1.38 3.05 -18.20
C LEU A 159 0.04 3.65 -18.63
N LEU A 160 -0.74 4.19 -17.69
CA LEU A 160 -2.03 4.82 -18.01
C LEU A 160 -1.88 6.01 -18.96
N LYS A 161 -0.81 6.80 -18.84
CA LYS A 161 -0.52 7.89 -19.77
C LYS A 161 -0.25 7.43 -21.19
N LYS A 162 0.23 6.19 -21.39
CA LYS A 162 0.48 5.63 -22.73
C LYS A 162 -0.77 5.05 -23.38
N LEU A 163 -1.84 4.89 -22.61
CA LEU A 163 -3.11 4.35 -23.10
C LEU A 163 -4.00 5.43 -23.74
N ASP A 164 -3.53 6.69 -23.84
CA ASP A 164 -4.20 7.83 -24.49
C ASP A 164 -5.73 7.74 -24.45
N PHE A 165 -6.29 8.06 -23.29
CA PHE A 165 -7.71 8.47 -23.16
C PHE A 165 -7.82 9.99 -23.28
#